data_AF-A0A252EHU6-F1
#
_entry.id   AF-A0A252EHU6-F1
#
_cell.length_a   1.000
_cell.length_b   1.000
_cell.length_c   1.000
_cell.angle_alpha   90.00
_cell.angle_beta   90.00
_cell.angle_gamma   90.00
#
_symmetry.space_group_name_H-M   'P 1'
#
loop_
_entity.id
_entity.type
_entity.pdbx_description
1 polymer ?
#
loop_
_entity_poly.entity_id
_entity_poly.type
_entity_poly.pdbx_seq_one_letter_code
_entity_poly.pdbx_strand_id
1 'polypeptide(L)'
;MLVDARESIRAARLMIDELHDERIFDHIAAYLRFGRKTKVLAPIKLPSVNTNALGMVYADSVAKTLGFEVENNVFQTTSEKRDRSVDVMSRLTQPPIFGGEIEVGTDYILVDDVFTTGGTLACLRGYVHRHGGNVIVCSTLAAGTRVTREATKYDRRQMGVALAPTNATLHMLRKNMGDEYHAVDSVFCEGLRYGLHQLTEQEARFVSNQARTIRGYNGSVSEWFSRNIIEARSSGV
;
A
#
# COMPACT_ATOMS: atom_id res chain seq x y z
N MET A 1 0.47 -24.95 15.39
CA MET A 1 1.92 -25.16 15.27
C MET A 1 2.57 -23.78 15.22
N LEU A 2 3.04 -23.28 16.36
CA LEU A 2 3.73 -21.98 16.43
C LEU A 2 5.12 -22.19 15.85
N VAL A 3 5.36 -21.68 14.64
CA VAL A 3 6.71 -21.59 14.09
C VAL A 3 7.50 -20.67 15.02
N ASP A 4 8.69 -21.08 15.47
CA ASP A 4 9.55 -20.24 16.30
C ASP A 4 9.83 -18.94 15.54
N ALA A 5 9.67 -17.80 16.22
CA ALA A 5 9.98 -16.48 15.65
C ALA A 5 11.42 -16.43 15.11
N ARG A 6 12.36 -17.15 15.75
CA ARG A 6 13.75 -17.26 15.30
C ARG A 6 13.89 -18.01 13.98
N GLU A 7 13.16 -19.09 13.80
CA GLU A 7 13.15 -19.84 12.53
C GLU A 7 12.51 -19.02 11.41
N SER A 8 11.43 -18.30 11.72
CA SER A 8 10.76 -17.41 10.77
C SER A 8 11.68 -16.28 10.29
N ILE A 9 12.44 -15.65 11.21
CA ILE A 9 13.44 -14.63 10.87
C ILE A 9 14.57 -15.21 10.01
N ARG A 10 15.07 -16.40 10.36
CA ARG A 10 16.14 -17.06 9.59
C ARG A 10 15.70 -17.39 8.17
N ALA A 11 14.51 -17.96 8.00
CA ALA A 11 13.94 -18.29 6.69
C ALA A 11 13.71 -17.02 5.85
N ALA A 12 13.16 -15.97 6.46
CA ALA A 12 12.97 -14.67 5.80
C ALA A 12 14.30 -14.08 5.31
N ARG A 13 15.37 -14.18 6.12
CA ARG A 13 16.69 -13.67 5.74
C ARG A 13 17.27 -14.42 4.54
N LEU A 14 17.20 -15.74 4.53
CA LEU A 14 17.64 -16.55 3.39
C LEU A 14 16.89 -16.17 2.10
N MET A 15 15.58 -15.96 2.20
CA MET A 15 14.76 -15.55 1.05
C MET A 15 15.14 -14.16 0.53
N ILE A 16 15.40 -13.20 1.43
CA ILE A 16 15.81 -11.84 1.04
C ILE A 16 17.21 -11.85 0.43
N ASP A 17 18.12 -12.66 0.97
CA ASP A 17 19.47 -12.81 0.42
C ASP A 17 19.42 -13.45 -0.99
N GLU A 18 18.48 -14.36 -1.25
CA GLU A 18 18.26 -14.99 -2.57
C GLU A 18 17.56 -14.05 -3.57
N LEU A 19 16.60 -13.24 -3.11
CA LEU A 19 15.86 -12.29 -3.94
C LEU A 19 16.57 -10.92 -4.09
N HIS A 20 17.74 -10.77 -3.46
CA HIS A 20 18.46 -9.51 -3.43
C HIS A 20 18.93 -9.13 -4.82
N ASP A 21 18.57 -7.92 -5.25
CA ASP A 21 19.03 -7.32 -6.49
C ASP A 21 19.69 -5.99 -6.15
N GLU A 22 21.00 -5.90 -6.37
CA GLU A 22 21.79 -4.70 -6.03
C GLU A 22 21.21 -3.42 -6.68
N ARG A 23 20.56 -3.56 -7.84
CA ARG A 23 19.92 -2.46 -8.56
C ARG A 23 18.82 -1.78 -7.74
N ILE A 24 18.17 -2.50 -6.82
CA ILE A 24 17.14 -1.92 -5.94
C ILE A 24 17.77 -0.90 -5.00
N PHE A 25 18.99 -1.16 -4.50
CA PHE A 25 19.68 -0.22 -3.62
C PHE A 25 20.17 1.01 -4.37
N ASP A 26 20.65 0.85 -5.61
CA ASP A 26 20.98 1.99 -6.47
C ASP A 26 19.75 2.87 -6.72
N HIS A 27 18.60 2.25 -6.97
CA HIS A 27 17.34 2.97 -7.14
C HIS A 27 16.91 3.69 -5.87
N ILE A 28 17.01 3.06 -4.69
CA ILE A 28 16.71 3.72 -3.41
C ILE A 28 17.70 4.87 -3.15
N ALA A 29 18.98 4.63 -3.39
CA ALA A 29 20.06 5.58 -3.18
C ALA A 29 19.88 6.86 -4.01
N ALA A 30 19.32 6.74 -5.22
CA ALA A 30 19.01 7.88 -6.08
C ALA A 30 18.02 8.89 -5.48
N TYR A 31 17.22 8.50 -4.48
CA TYR A 31 16.27 9.39 -3.78
C TYR A 31 16.83 9.96 -2.47
N LEU A 32 18.05 9.57 -2.07
CA LEU A 32 18.66 10.05 -0.82
C LEU A 32 19.04 11.53 -0.92
N ARG A 33 18.86 12.23 0.19
CA ARG A 33 19.18 13.66 0.31
C ARG A 33 20.32 13.85 1.29
N PHE A 34 21.41 14.44 0.80
CA PHE A 34 22.59 14.69 1.61
C PHE A 34 22.25 15.52 2.87
N GLY A 35 22.81 15.12 4.01
CA GLY A 35 22.61 15.81 5.29
C GLY A 35 21.25 15.59 5.97
N ARG A 36 20.37 14.75 5.41
CA ARG A 36 19.09 14.40 6.05
C ARG A 36 19.16 13.05 6.74
N LYS A 37 18.70 12.99 7.98
CA LYS A 37 18.51 11.72 8.69
C LYS A 37 17.50 10.89 7.92
N THR A 38 17.82 9.62 7.70
CA THR A 38 16.97 8.67 6.98
C THR A 38 16.77 7.41 7.82
N LYS A 39 15.53 6.91 7.88
CA LYS A 39 15.16 5.65 8.52
C LYS A 39 14.41 4.73 7.55
N VAL A 40 14.49 3.43 7.77
CA VAL A 40 13.73 2.42 7.04
C VAL A 40 12.53 2.00 7.89
N LEU A 41 11.33 1.97 7.31
CA LEU A 41 10.11 1.67 8.05
C LEU A 41 9.28 0.60 7.32
N ALA A 42 8.99 -0.49 8.02
CA ALA A 42 8.05 -1.51 7.58
C ALA A 42 6.73 -1.43 8.37
N PRO A 43 5.58 -1.80 7.78
CA PRO A 43 4.32 -1.90 8.51
C PRO A 43 4.38 -3.06 9.52
N ILE A 44 4.55 -2.74 10.80
CA ILE A 44 4.51 -3.72 11.89
C ILE A 44 3.06 -3.95 12.29
N LYS A 45 2.58 -5.18 12.24
CA LYS A 45 1.31 -5.55 12.89
C LYS A 45 1.60 -6.03 14.31
N LEU A 46 0.66 -5.85 15.23
CA LEU A 46 0.82 -6.30 16.61
C LEU A 46 1.19 -7.81 16.67
N PRO A 47 2.12 -8.22 17.55
CA PRO A 47 2.60 -9.61 17.62
C PRO A 47 1.50 -10.66 17.85
N SER A 48 0.38 -10.27 18.47
CA SER A 48 -0.80 -11.12 18.66
C SER A 48 -1.57 -11.43 17.36
N VAL A 49 -1.29 -10.69 16.29
CA VAL A 49 -2.01 -10.72 15.01
C VAL A 49 -1.13 -11.26 13.88
N ASN A 50 0.19 -11.03 13.91
CA ASN A 50 1.08 -11.36 12.81
C ASN A 50 2.44 -11.91 13.27
N THR A 51 2.82 -13.04 12.70
CA THR A 51 4.16 -13.66 12.83
C THR A 51 5.01 -13.51 11.57
N ASN A 52 4.51 -12.82 10.53
CA ASN A 52 5.22 -12.64 9.27
C ASN A 52 6.42 -11.70 9.46
N ALA A 53 7.61 -12.29 9.46
CA ALA A 53 8.88 -11.60 9.65
C ALA A 53 9.42 -10.93 8.37
N LEU A 54 8.86 -11.22 7.18
CA LEU A 54 9.44 -10.81 5.90
C LEU A 54 9.62 -9.30 5.77
N GLY A 55 8.58 -8.51 6.05
CA GLY A 55 8.67 -7.04 5.95
C GLY A 55 9.72 -6.44 6.88
N MET A 56 9.84 -6.97 8.10
CA MET A 56 10.83 -6.51 9.08
C MET A 56 12.26 -6.92 8.71
N VAL A 57 12.45 -8.16 8.25
CA VAL A 57 13.78 -8.59 7.79
C VAL A 57 14.19 -7.83 6.52
N TYR A 58 13.22 -7.45 5.67
CA TYR A 58 13.51 -6.62 4.52
C TYR A 58 13.93 -5.20 4.94
N ALA A 59 13.25 -4.60 5.92
CA ALA A 59 13.67 -3.32 6.49
C ALA A 59 15.08 -3.39 7.07
N ASP A 60 15.39 -4.44 7.82
CA ASP A 60 16.72 -4.68 8.39
C ASP A 60 17.79 -4.85 7.31
N SER A 61 17.50 -5.58 6.22
CA SER A 61 18.40 -5.74 5.09
C SER A 61 18.69 -4.39 4.41
N VAL A 62 17.67 -3.59 4.12
CA VAL A 62 17.84 -2.26 3.51
C VAL A 62 18.60 -1.30 4.43
N ALA A 63 18.26 -1.29 5.71
CA ALA A 63 18.93 -0.48 6.72
C ALA A 63 20.42 -0.83 6.82
N LYS A 64 20.77 -2.12 6.86
CA LYS A 64 22.15 -2.59 6.91
C LYS A 64 22.94 -2.24 5.65
N THR A 65 22.36 -2.46 4.47
CA THR A 65 23.03 -2.18 3.20
C THR A 65 23.30 -0.69 3.00
N LEU A 66 22.38 0.19 3.43
CA LEU A 66 22.48 1.63 3.23
C LEU A 66 23.03 2.41 4.43
N GLY A 67 23.28 1.75 5.57
CA GLY A 67 23.79 2.38 6.78
C GLY A 67 22.75 3.23 7.53
N PHE A 68 21.48 2.82 7.53
CA PHE A 68 20.38 3.50 8.22
C PHE A 68 19.85 2.72 9.41
N GLU A 69 19.00 3.35 10.21
CA GLU A 69 18.26 2.72 11.31
C GLU A 69 16.88 2.23 10.84
N VAL A 70 16.40 1.14 11.42
CA VAL A 70 15.01 0.70 11.27
C VAL A 70 14.13 1.44 12.28
N GLU A 71 13.05 2.04 11.81
CA GLU A 71 11.99 2.59 12.66
C GLU A 71 11.10 1.46 13.18
N ASN A 72 11.05 1.30 14.50
CA ASN A 72 10.34 0.21 15.17
C ASN A 72 9.15 0.68 16.01
N ASN A 73 8.95 2.00 16.13
CA ASN A 73 7.91 2.57 17.00
C ASN A 73 6.58 2.80 16.28
N VAL A 74 6.49 2.50 14.98
CA VAL A 74 5.28 2.66 14.18
C VAL A 74 4.62 1.31 13.93
N PHE A 75 3.36 1.19 14.30
CA PHE A 75 2.60 -0.07 14.23
C PHE A 75 1.20 0.14 13.66
N GLN A 76 0.69 -0.88 12.98
CA GLN A 76 -0.68 -0.95 12.50
C GLN A 76 -1.61 -1.28 13.68
N THR A 77 -2.52 -0.36 14.00
CA THR A 77 -3.47 -0.49 15.12
C THR A 77 -4.68 -1.34 14.77
N THR A 78 -5.05 -1.41 13.49
CA THR A 78 -6.16 -2.29 13.07
C THR A 78 -5.71 -3.75 13.01
N SER A 79 -6.44 -4.60 13.76
CA SER A 79 -6.11 -6.01 14.01
C SER A 79 -6.82 -7.00 13.09
N GLU A 80 -7.60 -6.52 12.11
CA GLU A 80 -8.37 -7.39 11.22
C GLU A 80 -7.45 -8.43 10.56
N LYS A 81 -7.76 -9.71 10.82
CA LYS A 81 -7.14 -10.83 10.14
C LYS A 81 -7.55 -10.77 8.68
N ARG A 82 -6.71 -10.11 7.87
CA ARG A 82 -6.85 -10.09 6.42
C ARG A 82 -6.51 -11.48 5.90
N ASP A 83 -7.51 -12.36 5.85
CA ASP A 83 -7.38 -13.62 5.14
C ASP A 83 -7.11 -13.36 3.64
N ARG A 84 -6.47 -14.30 2.97
CA ARG A 84 -6.19 -14.26 1.52
C ARG A 84 -7.46 -14.25 0.66
N SER A 85 -8.63 -14.46 1.28
CA SER A 85 -9.98 -14.44 0.69
C SER A 85 -10.64 -13.05 0.66
N VAL A 86 -10.02 -12.01 1.23
CA VAL A 86 -10.61 -10.67 1.31
C VAL A 86 -10.56 -9.96 -0.05
N ASP A 87 -11.74 -9.67 -0.60
CA ASP A 87 -11.91 -8.95 -1.88
C ASP A 87 -11.41 -7.49 -1.81
N VAL A 88 -11.08 -6.91 -2.96
CA VAL A 88 -10.54 -5.55 -3.09
C VAL A 88 -11.45 -4.50 -2.45
N MET A 89 -12.78 -4.70 -2.48
CA MET A 89 -13.72 -3.80 -1.81
C MET A 89 -13.52 -3.72 -0.30
N SER A 90 -13.33 -4.85 0.39
CA SER A 90 -13.11 -4.82 1.85
C SER A 90 -11.80 -4.11 2.19
N ARG A 91 -10.74 -4.30 1.40
CA ARG A 91 -9.46 -3.59 1.59
C ARG A 91 -9.58 -2.08 1.41
N LEU A 92 -10.42 -1.65 0.46
CA LEU A 92 -10.72 -0.25 0.21
C LEU A 92 -11.50 0.36 1.39
N THR A 93 -12.49 -0.35 1.93
CA THR A 93 -13.38 0.16 2.97
C THR A 93 -12.80 0.07 4.39
N GLN A 94 -11.77 -0.77 4.59
CA GLN A 94 -11.06 -0.97 5.86
C GLN A 94 -9.56 -0.64 5.72
N PRO A 95 -9.22 0.64 5.46
CA PRO A 95 -7.82 1.04 5.34
C PRO A 95 -7.06 0.81 6.66
N PRO A 96 -5.78 0.40 6.60
CA PRO A 96 -4.97 0.27 7.81
C PRO A 96 -4.81 1.61 8.53
N ILE A 97 -4.94 1.57 9.85
CA ILE A 97 -4.63 2.70 10.71
C ILE A 97 -3.29 2.43 11.37
N PHE A 98 -2.46 3.46 11.48
CA PHE A 98 -1.16 3.40 12.11
C PHE A 98 -1.13 4.27 13.37
N GLY A 99 -0.33 3.85 14.33
CA GLY A 99 0.01 4.57 15.54
C GLY A 99 1.52 4.49 15.80
N GLY A 100 2.00 5.22 16.80
CA GLY A 100 3.43 5.37 17.08
C GLY A 100 3.91 6.80 17.01
N GLU A 101 5.23 6.97 17.01
CA GLU A 101 5.88 8.27 16.87
C GLU A 101 6.66 8.35 15.57
N ILE A 102 6.60 9.52 14.92
CA ILE A 102 7.39 9.86 13.74
C ILE A 102 8.35 10.97 14.14
N GLU A 103 9.62 10.81 13.78
CA GLU A 103 10.65 11.80 14.02
C GLU A 103 10.51 12.93 12.99
N VAL A 104 10.11 14.11 13.46
CA VAL A 104 9.89 15.29 12.62
C VAL A 104 11.14 15.64 11.81
N GLY A 105 10.97 15.91 10.52
CA GLY A 105 12.06 16.27 9.61
C GLY A 105 12.88 15.10 9.09
N THR A 106 12.61 13.87 9.55
CA THR A 106 13.31 12.66 9.11
C THR A 106 12.75 12.13 7.79
N ASP A 107 13.65 11.62 6.94
CA ASP A 107 13.30 10.94 5.70
C ASP A 107 13.02 9.45 5.98
N TYR A 108 12.01 8.91 5.32
CA TYR A 108 11.56 7.54 5.50
C TYR A 108 11.57 6.78 4.17
N ILE A 109 12.24 5.64 4.19
CA ILE A 109 12.15 4.59 3.17
C ILE A 109 11.09 3.61 3.65
N LEU A 110 9.95 3.55 2.96
CA LEU A 110 8.92 2.57 3.30
C LEU A 110 9.20 1.26 2.61
N VAL A 111 9.14 0.16 3.35
CA VAL A 111 9.27 -1.18 2.77
C VAL A 111 8.12 -2.08 3.17
N ASP A 112 7.72 -3.01 2.30
CA ASP A 112 6.71 -4.02 2.59
C ASP A 112 7.10 -5.35 1.94
N ASP A 113 6.46 -6.46 2.34
CA ASP A 113 6.72 -7.76 1.70
C ASP A 113 6.07 -7.85 0.31
N VAL A 114 4.77 -7.55 0.21
CA VAL A 114 4.00 -7.75 -1.02
C VAL A 114 3.11 -6.54 -1.35
N PHE A 115 3.38 -5.92 -2.50
CA PHE A 115 2.50 -4.92 -3.08
C PHE A 115 1.28 -5.57 -3.75
N THR A 116 0.09 -5.35 -3.19
CA THR A 116 -1.17 -5.88 -3.74
C THR A 116 -2.07 -4.77 -4.27
N THR A 117 -2.82 -4.09 -3.40
CA THR A 117 -3.57 -2.87 -3.75
C THR A 117 -2.77 -1.61 -3.45
N GLY A 118 -1.75 -1.68 -2.58
CA GLY A 118 -0.96 -0.54 -2.16
C GLY A 118 -1.57 0.26 -0.99
N GLY A 119 -2.77 -0.09 -0.51
CA GLY A 119 -3.45 0.64 0.57
C GLY A 119 -2.63 0.73 1.86
N THR A 120 -1.88 -0.32 2.23
CA THR A 120 -0.95 -0.30 3.37
C THR A 120 0.10 0.79 3.24
N LEU A 121 0.83 0.82 2.12
CA LEU A 121 1.87 1.82 1.87
C LEU A 121 1.29 3.23 1.72
N ALA A 122 0.12 3.38 1.10
CA ALA A 122 -0.54 4.68 0.96
C ALA A 122 -0.95 5.27 2.32
N CYS A 123 -1.57 4.47 3.18
CA CYS A 123 -1.94 4.88 4.54
C CYS A 123 -0.71 5.15 5.40
N LEU A 124 0.33 4.31 5.33
CA LEU A 124 1.58 4.52 6.07
C LEU A 124 2.29 5.79 5.61
N ARG A 125 2.37 6.03 4.30
CA ARG A 125 2.91 7.27 3.74
C ARG A 125 2.15 8.50 4.22
N GLY A 126 0.82 8.44 4.18
CA GLY A 126 -0.02 9.52 4.70
C GLY A 126 0.19 9.75 6.21
N TYR A 127 0.36 8.68 6.98
CA TYR A 127 0.66 8.74 8.41
C TYR A 127 2.01 9.44 8.67
N VAL A 128 3.09 9.02 8.00
CA VAL A 128 4.42 9.64 8.13
C VAL A 128 4.37 11.14 7.82
N HIS A 129 3.76 11.53 6.69
CA HIS A 129 3.67 12.93 6.30
C HIS A 129 2.86 13.79 7.28
N ARG A 130 1.73 13.27 7.78
CA ARG A 130 0.90 14.01 8.75
C ARG A 130 1.59 14.26 10.09
N HIS A 131 2.61 13.48 10.43
CA HIS A 131 3.39 13.62 11.65
C HIS A 131 4.77 14.27 11.42
N GLY A 132 4.96 14.96 10.29
CA GLY A 132 6.15 15.76 10.02
C GLY A 132 7.35 14.99 9.46
N GLY A 133 7.21 13.70 9.17
CA GLY A 133 8.20 12.93 8.42
C GLY A 133 8.05 13.11 6.90
N ASN A 134 9.04 12.66 6.14
CA ASN A 134 9.00 12.70 4.68
C ASN A 134 9.31 11.34 4.05
N VAL A 135 8.35 10.74 3.34
CA VAL A 135 8.61 9.51 2.58
C VAL A 135 9.33 9.85 1.28
N ILE A 136 10.51 9.25 1.06
CA ILE A 136 11.33 9.47 -0.14
C ILE A 136 11.19 8.37 -1.18
N VAL A 137 10.95 7.13 -0.76
CA VAL A 137 10.75 5.98 -1.66
C VAL A 137 9.97 4.88 -0.95
N CYS A 138 9.23 4.09 -1.72
CA CYS A 138 8.61 2.85 -1.26
C CYS A 138 9.18 1.67 -2.04
N SER A 139 9.48 0.56 -1.37
CA SER A 139 9.97 -0.67 -2.01
C SER A 139 9.26 -1.92 -1.48
N THR A 140 9.11 -2.95 -2.30
CA THR A 140 8.49 -4.23 -1.88
C THR A 140 9.23 -5.41 -2.47
N LEU A 141 9.32 -6.53 -1.74
CA LEU A 141 9.96 -7.75 -2.23
C LEU A 141 9.22 -8.38 -3.41
N ALA A 142 7.89 -8.30 -3.41
CA ALA A 142 7.06 -8.86 -4.46
C ALA A 142 5.88 -7.95 -4.78
N ALA A 143 5.29 -8.14 -5.95
CA ALA A 143 4.03 -7.51 -6.34
C ALA A 143 3.05 -8.56 -6.85
N GLY A 144 1.76 -8.37 -6.60
CA GLY A 144 0.71 -9.29 -7.04
C GLY A 144 0.67 -9.41 -8.56
N THR A 145 0.25 -10.58 -9.07
CA THR A 145 0.28 -10.93 -10.50
C THR A 145 -0.42 -9.92 -11.42
N ARG A 146 -1.49 -9.27 -10.93
CA ARG A 146 -2.18 -8.20 -11.70
C ARG A 146 -1.33 -6.94 -11.84
N VAL A 147 -0.57 -6.60 -10.80
CA VAL A 147 0.35 -5.47 -10.79
C VAL A 147 1.51 -5.72 -11.74
N THR A 148 2.12 -6.92 -11.67
CA THR A 148 3.29 -7.27 -12.49
C THR A 148 2.94 -7.41 -13.98
N ARG A 149 1.76 -7.93 -14.33
CA ARG A 149 1.28 -7.98 -15.72
C ARG A 149 1.10 -6.60 -16.36
N GLU A 150 0.76 -5.59 -15.57
CA GLU A 150 0.58 -4.23 -16.08
C GLU A 150 1.90 -3.46 -16.14
N ALA A 151 2.81 -3.67 -15.17
CA ALA A 151 4.18 -3.12 -15.24
C ALA A 151 4.96 -3.67 -16.46
N THR A 152 4.79 -4.96 -16.77
CA THR A 152 5.50 -5.64 -17.87
C THR A 152 5.00 -5.32 -19.28
N LYS A 153 3.88 -4.58 -19.43
CA LYS A 153 3.38 -4.12 -20.74
C LYS A 153 4.21 -3.00 -21.35
N TYR A 154 4.90 -2.21 -20.54
CA TYR A 154 5.62 -1.01 -21.00
C TYR A 154 7.13 -1.12 -20.87
N ASP A 155 7.67 -1.88 -19.93
CA ASP A 155 9.09 -2.23 -19.91
C ASP A 155 9.35 -3.38 -18.92
N ARG A 156 10.07 -4.44 -19.33
CA ARG A 156 10.57 -5.45 -18.38
C ARG A 156 11.68 -4.88 -17.47
N ARG A 157 12.15 -3.66 -17.72
CA ARG A 157 13.17 -2.92 -16.95
C ARG A 157 12.59 -1.87 -16.00
N GLN A 158 11.28 -1.59 -16.02
CA GLN A 158 10.67 -0.71 -15.03
C GLN A 158 10.54 -1.45 -13.70
N MET A 159 11.42 -1.11 -12.75
CA MET A 159 11.37 -1.58 -11.36
C MET A 159 10.27 -0.88 -10.53
N GLY A 160 9.51 0.04 -11.12
CA GLY A 160 8.55 0.89 -10.42
C GLY A 160 7.10 0.56 -10.76
N VAL A 161 6.25 0.57 -9.73
CA VAL A 161 4.78 0.55 -9.86
C VAL A 161 4.24 1.86 -9.31
N ALA A 162 3.30 2.49 -10.02
CA ALA A 162 2.64 3.69 -9.53
C ALA A 162 1.84 3.37 -8.26
N LEU A 163 2.14 4.06 -7.16
CA LEU A 163 1.35 3.99 -5.93
C LEU A 163 0.10 4.87 -6.06
N ALA A 164 0.25 6.11 -6.53
CA ALA A 164 -0.85 7.05 -6.75
C ALA A 164 -1.46 6.88 -8.15
N PRO A 165 -2.71 7.32 -8.38
CA PRO A 165 -3.38 7.15 -9.66
C PRO A 165 -2.66 7.94 -10.76
N THR A 166 -2.39 7.28 -11.88
CA THR A 166 -1.84 7.96 -13.06
C THR A 166 -2.89 8.84 -13.74
N ASN A 167 -2.46 9.82 -14.53
CA ASN A 167 -3.39 10.63 -15.34
C ASN A 167 -4.27 9.78 -16.26
N ALA A 168 -3.74 8.67 -16.78
CA ALA A 168 -4.51 7.73 -17.59
C ALA A 168 -5.63 7.07 -16.76
N THR A 169 -5.33 6.62 -15.54
CA THR A 169 -6.30 6.01 -14.64
C THR A 169 -7.35 7.02 -14.17
N LEU A 170 -6.96 8.25 -13.85
CA LEU A 170 -7.88 9.35 -13.51
C LEU A 170 -8.81 9.68 -14.69
N HIS A 171 -8.28 9.71 -15.92
CA HIS A 171 -9.10 9.88 -17.12
C HIS A 171 -10.09 8.73 -17.30
N MET A 172 -9.64 7.48 -17.10
CA MET A 172 -10.52 6.31 -17.16
C MET A 172 -11.62 6.34 -16.11
N LEU A 173 -11.33 6.77 -14.88
CA LEU A 173 -12.34 6.96 -13.83
C LEU A 173 -13.44 7.92 -14.30
N ARG A 174 -13.05 9.11 -14.77
CA ARG A 174 -13.98 10.12 -15.30
C ARG A 174 -14.80 9.58 -16.47
N LYS A 175 -14.15 8.94 -17.44
CA LYS A 175 -14.82 8.35 -18.61
C LYS A 175 -15.83 7.26 -18.22
N ASN A 176 -15.41 6.35 -17.35
CA ASN A 176 -16.23 5.19 -16.97
C ASN A 176 -17.36 5.59 -16.04
N MET A 177 -17.22 6.62 -15.20
CA MET A 177 -18.30 7.11 -14.35
C MET A 177 -19.24 8.09 -15.07
N GLY A 178 -18.74 8.80 -16.10
CA GLY A 178 -19.53 9.81 -16.80
C GLY A 178 -20.05 10.89 -15.85
N ASP A 179 -21.31 11.26 -16.00
CA ASP A 179 -21.95 12.33 -15.22
C ASP A 179 -22.07 11.99 -13.72
N GLU A 180 -21.97 10.70 -13.35
CA GLU A 180 -21.98 10.27 -11.95
C GLU A 180 -20.63 10.47 -11.24
N TYR A 181 -19.55 10.90 -11.92
CA TYR A 181 -18.21 11.00 -11.33
C TYR A 181 -18.20 11.76 -10.00
N HIS A 182 -18.85 12.93 -9.94
CA HIS A 182 -18.90 13.74 -8.73
C HIS A 182 -19.76 13.12 -7.63
N ALA A 183 -20.87 12.46 -7.99
CA ALA A 183 -21.71 11.75 -7.02
C ALA A 183 -20.95 10.57 -6.39
N VAL A 184 -20.19 9.83 -7.20
CA VAL A 184 -19.32 8.75 -6.71
C VAL A 184 -18.21 9.30 -5.83
N ASP A 185 -17.56 10.41 -6.23
CA ASP A 185 -16.52 11.05 -5.40
C ASP A 185 -17.06 11.51 -4.04
N SER A 186 -18.28 12.06 -4.00
CA SER A 186 -18.97 12.41 -2.75
C SER A 186 -19.23 11.17 -1.88
N VAL A 187 -19.71 10.06 -2.45
CA VAL A 187 -19.91 8.79 -1.73
C VAL A 187 -18.60 8.30 -1.08
N PHE A 188 -17.47 8.41 -1.78
CA PHE A 188 -16.16 8.05 -1.23
C PHE A 188 -15.73 9.02 -0.12
N CYS A 189 -15.86 10.33 -0.34
CA CYS A 189 -15.53 11.34 0.66
C CYS A 189 -16.35 11.17 1.95
N GLU A 190 -17.65 10.93 1.83
CA GLU A 190 -18.56 10.74 2.96
C GLU A 190 -18.33 9.39 3.66
N GLY A 191 -18.26 8.31 2.90
CA GLY A 191 -18.16 6.95 3.42
C GLY A 191 -16.76 6.59 3.94
N LEU A 192 -15.69 7.09 3.30
CA LEU A 192 -14.30 6.68 3.54
C LEU A 192 -13.39 7.82 4.01
N ARG A 193 -13.85 9.07 3.98
CA ARG A 193 -13.07 10.28 4.34
C ARG A 193 -11.92 10.61 3.39
N TYR A 194 -11.96 10.07 2.17
CA TYR A 194 -11.04 10.41 1.08
C TYR A 194 -11.74 10.21 -0.26
N GLY A 195 -11.36 11.00 -1.27
CA GLY A 195 -11.96 10.97 -2.61
C GLY A 195 -11.24 10.03 -3.58
N LEU A 196 -11.79 9.93 -4.80
CA LEU A 196 -11.29 9.08 -5.88
C LEU A 196 -9.84 9.40 -6.30
N HIS A 197 -9.43 10.66 -6.14
CA HIS A 197 -8.07 11.12 -6.44
C HIS A 197 -7.03 10.67 -5.39
N GLN A 198 -7.47 10.22 -4.22
CA GLN A 198 -6.62 9.77 -3.11
C GLN A 198 -6.49 8.23 -3.04
N LEU A 199 -7.16 7.51 -3.94
CA LEU A 199 -7.01 6.06 -4.12
C LEU A 199 -5.58 5.70 -4.50
N THR A 200 -5.19 4.46 -4.30
CA THR A 200 -4.01 3.95 -5.01
C THR A 200 -4.31 3.71 -6.49
N GLU A 201 -3.27 3.56 -7.33
CA GLU A 201 -3.43 3.18 -8.74
C GLU A 201 -4.24 1.90 -8.90
N GLN A 202 -4.01 0.89 -8.05
CA GLN A 202 -4.71 -0.39 -8.14
C GLN A 202 -6.17 -0.29 -7.69
N GLU A 203 -6.44 0.49 -6.64
CA GLU A 203 -7.80 0.77 -6.17
C GLU A 203 -8.57 1.58 -7.21
N ALA A 204 -7.96 2.62 -7.78
CA ALA A 204 -8.55 3.45 -8.84
C ALA A 204 -8.88 2.63 -10.10
N ARG A 205 -7.99 1.70 -10.50
CA ARG A 205 -8.27 0.77 -11.61
C ARG A 205 -9.42 -0.18 -11.30
N PHE A 206 -9.46 -0.72 -10.09
CA PHE A 206 -10.55 -1.56 -9.64
C PHE A 206 -11.88 -0.80 -9.69
N VAL A 207 -11.94 0.37 -9.06
CA VAL A 207 -13.12 1.25 -9.04
C VAL A 207 -13.57 1.62 -10.45
N SER A 208 -12.64 1.96 -11.34
CA SER A 208 -12.90 2.26 -12.75
C SER A 208 -13.52 1.07 -13.52
N ASN A 209 -13.00 -0.14 -13.29
CA ASN A 209 -13.55 -1.36 -13.90
C ASN A 209 -14.93 -1.72 -13.37
N GLN A 210 -15.18 -1.52 -12.08
CA GLN A 210 -16.51 -1.70 -11.49
C GLN A 210 -17.51 -0.70 -12.08
N ALA A 211 -17.16 0.59 -12.15
CA ALA A 211 -18.00 1.62 -12.76
C ALA A 211 -18.36 1.28 -14.22
N ARG A 212 -17.38 0.84 -15.02
CA ARG A 212 -17.62 0.39 -16.40
C ARG A 212 -18.60 -0.77 -16.47
N THR A 213 -18.46 -1.74 -15.58
CA THR A 213 -19.32 -2.94 -15.53
C THR A 213 -20.75 -2.55 -15.17
N ILE A 214 -20.93 -1.76 -14.11
CA ILE A 214 -22.25 -1.31 -13.63
C ILE A 214 -23.00 -0.52 -14.71
N ARG A 215 -22.34 0.42 -15.37
CA ARG A 215 -22.95 1.16 -16.49
C ARG A 215 -23.25 0.28 -17.69
N GLY A 216 -22.43 -0.74 -17.96
CA GLY A 216 -22.71 -1.73 -19.00
C GLY A 216 -24.02 -2.49 -18.77
N TYR A 217 -24.48 -2.57 -17.52
CA TYR A 217 -25.78 -3.13 -17.12
C TYR A 217 -26.85 -2.06 -16.85
N ASN A 218 -26.63 -0.81 -17.28
CA ASN A 218 -27.53 0.33 -17.02
C ASN A 218 -27.83 0.59 -15.52
N GLY A 219 -26.92 0.22 -14.62
CA GLY A 219 -27.05 0.52 -13.19
C GLY A 219 -26.50 1.90 -12.82
N SER A 220 -26.97 2.46 -11.71
CA SER A 220 -26.34 3.64 -11.09
C SER A 220 -25.03 3.24 -10.41
N VAL A 221 -23.95 3.91 -10.79
CA VAL A 221 -22.63 3.68 -10.21
C VAL A 221 -22.57 4.19 -8.77
N SER A 222 -23.11 5.38 -8.52
CA SER A 222 -23.11 6.01 -7.20
C SER A 222 -23.94 5.22 -6.18
N GLU A 223 -25.13 4.75 -6.55
CA GLU A 223 -25.97 3.91 -5.67
C GLU A 223 -25.27 2.58 -5.35
N TRP A 224 -24.63 1.96 -6.34
CA TRP A 224 -23.91 0.71 -6.12
C TRP A 224 -22.75 0.89 -5.13
N PHE A 225 -21.92 1.92 -5.30
CA PHE A 225 -20.81 2.19 -4.38
C PHE A 225 -21.31 2.58 -3.00
N SER A 226 -22.37 3.39 -2.91
CA SER A 226 -22.98 3.77 -1.62
C SER A 226 -23.39 2.54 -0.83
N ARG A 227 -24.16 1.63 -1.46
CA ARG A 227 -24.59 0.37 -0.83
C ARG A 227 -23.40 -0.50 -0.40
N ASN A 228 -22.43 -0.73 -1.29
CA ASN A 228 -21.32 -1.64 -0.99
C ASN A 228 -20.36 -1.06 0.06
N ILE A 229 -20.16 0.26 0.10
CA ILE A 229 -19.34 0.91 1.14
C ILE A 229 -20.05 0.82 2.49
N ILE A 230 -21.38 1.04 2.53
CA ILE A 230 -22.17 0.89 3.76
C ILE A 230 -22.11 -0.57 4.26
N GLU A 231 -22.43 -1.54 3.40
CA GLU A 231 -22.42 -2.97 3.75
C GLU A 231 -21.06 -3.42 4.27
N ALA A 232 -19.97 -3.10 3.56
CA ALA A 232 -18.64 -3.52 3.95
C ALA A 232 -18.18 -2.90 5.29
N ARG A 233 -18.65 -1.69 5.62
CA ARG A 233 -18.38 -1.06 6.92
C ARG A 233 -19.25 -1.62 8.04
N SER A 234 -20.48 -2.03 7.76
CA SER A 234 -21.38 -2.66 8.73
C SER A 234 -20.97 -4.11 9.07
N SER A 235 -20.36 -4.83 8.12
CA SER A 235 -19.85 -6.19 8.36
C SER A 235 -18.48 -6.25 9.06
N GLY A 236 -17.82 -5.10 9.27
CA GLY A 236 -16.52 -4.98 9.92
C GLY A 236 -16.57 -4.60 11.40
N VAL A 237 -17.76 -4.65 12.03
CA VAL A 237 -17.98 -4.42 13.47
C VAL A 237 -18.18 -5.75 14.19
#